data_AF-V5XEP6-F1
#
_entry.id   AF-V5XEP6-F1
#
_cell.length_a   1.000
_cell.length_b   1.000
_cell.length_c   1.000
_cell.angle_alpha   90.00
_cell.angle_beta   90.00
_cell.angle_gamma   90.00
#
_symmetry.space_group_name_H-M   'P 1'
#
loop_
_entity.id
_entity.type
_entity.pdbx_description
1 polymer ?
#
loop_
_entity_poly.entity_id
_entity_poly.type
_entity_poly.pdbx_seq_one_letter_code
_entity_poly.pdbx_strand_id
1 'polypeptide(L)'
;MNVAFALQGLCFAAAALLATRASRRRRWFSAFAVANGLGNILIAVVHSGQGNSWHVIGAGLAIIGGNAAALGGAGWPAPWWYRGASALLGLTGLVCLAVTVVGPAAIGAWERAAVYPIFAWQLMTAGYLLSGRSHAGSGSSML
;
A
#
# COMPACT_ATOMS: atom_id res chain seq x y z
N MET A 1 0.34 5.08 19.08
CA MET A 1 0.53 5.14 17.61
C MET A 1 0.53 3.75 16.97
N ASN A 2 1.13 2.74 17.59
CA ASN A 2 1.29 1.39 17.03
C ASN A 2 0.00 0.67 16.63
N VAL A 3 -1.10 0.86 17.38
CA VAL A 3 -2.41 0.24 17.06
C VAL A 3 -2.95 0.71 15.70
N ALA A 4 -2.73 1.96 15.33
CA ALA A 4 -3.21 2.50 14.05
C ALA A 4 -2.50 1.82 12.86
N PHE A 5 -1.19 1.57 12.97
CA PHE A 5 -0.43 0.82 11.96
C PHE A 5 -0.89 -0.63 11.85
N ALA A 6 -1.09 -1.30 12.99
CA ALA A 6 -1.57 -2.68 13.00
C ALA A 6 -2.97 -2.79 12.35
N LEU A 7 -3.89 -1.89 12.71
CA LEU A 7 -5.25 -1.86 12.16
C LEU A 7 -5.23 -1.55 10.65
N GLN A 8 -4.48 -0.54 10.23
CA GLN A 8 -4.36 -0.18 8.82
C GLN A 8 -3.77 -1.32 7.99
N GLY A 9 -2.70 -1.95 8.47
CA GLY A 9 -2.08 -3.09 7.80
C GLY A 9 -3.03 -4.27 7.65
N LEU A 10 -3.78 -4.58 8.71
CA LEU A 10 -4.78 -5.66 8.71
C LEU A 10 -5.93 -5.37 7.73
N CYS A 11 -6.49 -4.16 7.78
CA CYS A 11 -7.57 -3.75 6.88
C CYS A 11 -7.12 -3.81 5.42
N PHE A 12 -5.91 -3.35 5.11
CA PHE A 12 -5.39 -3.38 3.75
C PHE A 12 -5.19 -4.81 3.23
N ALA A 13 -4.58 -5.69 4.04
CA ALA A 13 -4.42 -7.09 3.70
C ALA A 13 -5.77 -7.79 3.48
N ALA A 14 -6.73 -7.58 4.37
CA ALA A 14 -8.08 -8.13 4.25
C ALA A 14 -8.79 -7.64 2.98
N ALA A 15 -8.77 -6.33 2.72
CA ALA A 15 -9.36 -5.74 1.52
C ALA A 15 -8.73 -6.30 0.24
N ALA A 16 -7.40 -6.46 0.21
CA ALA A 16 -6.68 -7.01 -0.93
C ALA A 16 -7.05 -8.48 -1.20
N LEU A 17 -7.12 -9.31 -0.15
CA LEU A 17 -7.53 -10.71 -0.27
C LEU A 17 -8.97 -10.85 -0.78
N LEU A 18 -9.89 -10.03 -0.27
CA LEU A 18 -11.28 -10.00 -0.73
C LEU A 18 -11.39 -9.54 -2.19
N ALA A 19 -10.68 -8.46 -2.56
CA ALA A 19 -10.73 -7.89 -3.92
C ALA A 19 -10.12 -8.79 -5.00
N THR A 20 -9.26 -9.74 -4.61
CA THR A 20 -8.51 -10.59 -5.55
C THR A 20 -8.90 -12.06 -5.49
N ARG A 21 -9.84 -12.45 -4.61
CA ARG A 21 -10.24 -13.83 -4.34
C ARG A 21 -10.58 -14.64 -5.60
N ALA A 22 -11.18 -13.99 -6.61
CA ALA A 22 -11.58 -14.61 -7.87
C ALA A 22 -10.54 -14.52 -9.00
N SER A 23 -9.42 -13.80 -8.82
CA SER A 23 -8.49 -13.50 -9.92
C SER A 23 -7.06 -13.98 -9.63
N ARG A 24 -6.70 -15.11 -10.27
CA ARG A 24 -5.34 -15.66 -10.32
C ARG A 24 -4.28 -14.68 -10.85
N ARG A 25 -4.69 -13.67 -11.63
CA ARG A 25 -3.78 -12.66 -12.22
C ARG A 25 -3.39 -11.58 -11.21
N ARG A 26 -4.14 -11.44 -10.10
CA ARG A 26 -3.93 -10.41 -9.07
C ARG A 26 -3.29 -10.95 -7.79
N ARG A 27 -2.85 -12.21 -7.78
CA ARG A 27 -2.21 -12.85 -6.62
C ARG A 27 -0.98 -12.09 -6.10
N TRP A 28 -0.18 -11.54 -7.01
CA TRP A 28 1.01 -10.77 -6.65
C TRP A 28 0.67 -9.48 -5.92
N PHE A 29 -0.39 -8.79 -6.35
CA PHE A 29 -0.92 -7.64 -5.63
C PHE A 29 -1.31 -8.02 -4.19
N SER A 30 -2.03 -9.14 -4.02
CA SER A 30 -2.43 -9.62 -2.68
C SER A 30 -1.23 -10.01 -1.84
N ALA A 31 -0.23 -10.67 -2.42
CA ALA A 31 1.00 -11.02 -1.73
C ALA A 31 1.74 -9.78 -1.22
N PHE A 32 1.86 -8.74 -2.05
CA PHE A 32 2.47 -7.47 -1.65
C PHE A 32 1.65 -6.72 -0.59
N ALA A 33 0.32 -6.73 -0.70
CA ALA A 33 -0.56 -6.13 0.30
C ALA A 33 -0.51 -6.86 1.66
N VAL A 34 -0.41 -8.19 1.64
CA VAL A 34 -0.20 -9.01 2.85
C VAL A 34 1.17 -8.73 3.45
N ALA A 35 2.23 -8.65 2.63
CA ALA A 35 3.57 -8.28 3.10
C ALA A 35 3.56 -6.89 3.77
N ASN A 36 2.86 -5.91 3.19
CA ASN A 36 2.67 -4.59 3.79
C ASN A 36 1.99 -4.69 5.17
N GLY A 37 0.89 -5.45 5.25
CA GLY A 37 0.14 -5.64 6.49
C GLY A 37 0.97 -6.29 7.59
N LEU A 38 1.70 -7.36 7.26
CA LEU A 38 2.60 -8.05 8.18
C LEU A 38 3.74 -7.13 8.66
N GLY A 39 4.32 -6.34 7.76
CA GLY A 39 5.34 -5.35 8.11
C GLY A 39 4.83 -4.31 9.10
N ASN A 40 3.64 -3.76 8.86
CA ASN A 40 3.00 -2.78 9.75
C ASN A 40 2.66 -3.37 11.14
N ILE A 41 2.21 -4.62 11.21
CA ILE A 41 1.97 -5.32 12.48
C ILE A 41 3.30 -5.53 13.22
N LEU A 42 4.36 -5.93 12.50
CA LEU A 42 5.67 -6.17 13.10
C LEU A 42 6.27 -4.88 13.68
N ILE A 43 6.17 -3.77 12.96
CA ILE A 43 6.55 -2.42 13.45
C ILE A 43 5.74 -2.03 14.69
N ALA A 44 4.45 -2.37 14.72
CA ALA A 44 3.57 -2.05 15.84
C ALA A 44 3.92 -2.84 17.12
N VAL A 45 4.37 -4.09 16.97
CA VAL A 45 4.73 -4.96 18.10
C VAL A 45 6.18 -4.73 18.55
N VAL A 46 7.10 -4.48 17.61
CA VAL A 46 8.52 -4.29 17.88
C VAL A 46 8.86 -2.79 17.92
N HIS A 47 9.12 -2.27 19.11
CA HIS A 47 9.43 -0.86 19.31
C HIS A 47 10.82 -0.49 18.73
N SER A 48 10.91 0.66 18.06
CA SER A 48 12.10 1.17 17.35
C SER A 48 13.35 1.37 18.24
N GLY A 49 13.19 1.46 19.56
CA GLY A 49 14.23 1.91 20.48
C GLY A 49 15.37 0.93 20.79
N GLN A 50 15.36 -0.30 20.25
CA GLN A 50 16.34 -1.33 20.62
C GLN A 50 17.31 -1.73 19.48
N GLY A 51 17.33 -1.03 18.34
CA GLY A 51 18.18 -1.44 17.20
C GLY A 51 17.85 -2.86 16.70
N ASN A 52 16.60 -3.28 16.92
CA ASN A 52 16.17 -4.64 16.68
C ASN A 52 15.99 -4.88 15.18
N SER A 53 16.72 -5.85 14.62
CA SER A 53 16.64 -6.25 13.21
C SER A 53 15.20 -6.53 12.76
N TRP A 54 14.34 -7.00 13.66
CA TRP A 54 12.91 -7.22 13.38
C TRP A 54 12.15 -5.94 13.05
N HIS A 55 12.52 -4.81 13.64
CA HIS A 55 11.91 -3.52 13.32
C HIS A 55 12.27 -3.09 11.90
N VAL A 56 13.54 -3.24 11.52
CA VAL A 56 14.05 -2.92 10.17
C VAL A 56 13.42 -3.83 9.12
N ILE A 57 13.31 -5.14 9.40
CA ILE A 57 12.63 -6.10 8.53
C ILE A 57 11.15 -5.72 8.37
N GLY A 58 10.47 -5.35 9.48
CA GLY A 58 9.09 -4.88 9.44
C GLY A 58 8.90 -3.63 8.58
N ALA A 59 9.78 -2.64 8.76
CA ALA A 59 9.80 -1.42 7.95
C ALA A 59 10.01 -1.72 6.46
N GLY A 60 10.97 -2.59 6.13
CA GLY A 60 11.22 -3.02 4.75
C GLY A 60 9.99 -3.71 4.14
N LEU A 61 9.39 -4.66 4.85
CA LEU A 61 8.18 -5.37 4.40
C LEU A 61 7.00 -4.41 4.18
N ALA A 62 6.80 -3.47 5.10
CA ALA A 62 5.78 -2.45 4.99
C ALA A 62 6.00 -1.58 3.73
N ILE A 63 7.18 -0.99 3.58
CA ILE A 63 7.43 -0.02 2.51
C ILE A 63 7.47 -0.71 1.14
N ILE A 64 8.20 -1.81 1.01
CA ILE A 64 8.31 -2.54 -0.27
C ILE A 64 6.96 -3.12 -0.65
N GLY A 65 6.27 -3.79 0.28
CA GLY A 65 4.96 -4.40 0.02
C GLY A 65 3.90 -3.37 -0.37
N GLY A 66 3.86 -2.23 0.31
CA GLY A 66 2.85 -1.20 0.05
C GLY A 66 3.01 -0.57 -1.34
N ASN A 67 4.25 -0.21 -1.68
CA ASN A 67 4.55 0.42 -2.97
C ASN A 67 4.47 -0.58 -4.14
N ALA A 68 4.87 -1.84 -3.95
CA ALA A 68 4.69 -2.90 -4.94
C ALA A 68 3.20 -3.23 -5.17
N ALA A 69 2.37 -3.18 -4.11
CA ALA A 69 0.93 -3.27 -4.26
C ALA A 69 0.35 -2.09 -5.06
N ALA A 70 0.82 -0.87 -4.82
CA ALA A 70 0.45 0.30 -5.61
C ALA A 70 0.80 0.11 -7.11
N LEU A 71 2.01 -0.37 -7.41
CA LEU A 71 2.40 -0.73 -8.78
C LEU A 71 1.50 -1.80 -9.40
N GLY A 72 1.13 -2.82 -8.61
CA GLY A 72 0.16 -3.84 -9.02
C GLY A 72 -1.19 -3.25 -9.42
N GLY A 73 -1.59 -2.12 -8.82
CA GLY A 73 -2.78 -1.35 -9.19
C GLY A 73 -2.74 -0.81 -10.62
N ALA A 74 -1.56 -0.50 -11.18
CA ALA A 74 -1.41 -0.02 -12.55
C ALA A 74 -1.78 -1.07 -13.61
N GLY A 75 -1.77 -2.36 -13.23
CA GLY A 75 -2.20 -3.48 -14.07
C GLY A 75 -3.71 -3.76 -14.04
N TRP A 76 -4.50 -2.97 -13.30
CA TRP A 76 -5.94 -3.17 -13.22
C TRP A 76 -6.66 -2.64 -14.48
N PRO A 77 -7.81 -3.22 -14.86
CA PRO A 77 -8.67 -2.69 -15.91
C PRO A 77 -9.37 -1.42 -15.39
N ALA A 78 -8.63 -0.32 -15.38
CA ALA A 78 -9.03 0.98 -14.86
C ALA A 78 -8.62 2.09 -15.86
N PRO A 79 -9.19 3.30 -15.74
CA PRO A 79 -8.83 4.44 -16.58
C PRO A 79 -7.33 4.73 -16.56
N TRP A 80 -6.83 5.33 -17.64
CA TRP A 80 -5.41 5.63 -17.82
C TRP A 80 -4.84 6.49 -16.68
N TRP A 81 -5.61 7.44 -16.15
CA TRP A 81 -5.19 8.31 -15.04
C TRP A 81 -4.92 7.50 -13.76
N TYR A 82 -5.77 6.50 -13.46
CA TYR A 82 -5.64 5.66 -12.27
C TYR A 82 -4.40 4.78 -12.38
N ARG A 83 -4.17 4.23 -13.58
CA ARG A 83 -3.00 3.40 -13.86
C ARG A 83 -1.71 4.20 -13.76
N GLY A 84 -1.70 5.41 -14.34
CA GLY A 84 -0.58 6.35 -14.25
C GLY A 84 -0.29 6.77 -12.81
N ALA A 85 -1.31 7.17 -12.05
CA ALA A 85 -1.17 7.55 -10.65
C ALA A 85 -0.68 6.39 -9.78
N SER A 86 -1.19 5.17 -10.01
CA SER A 86 -0.73 3.95 -9.31
C SER A 86 0.74 3.66 -9.56
N ALA A 87 1.19 3.76 -10.81
CA ALA A 87 2.60 3.58 -11.17
C ALA A 87 3.47 4.69 -10.56
N LEU A 88 3.05 5.95 -10.66
CA LEU A 88 3.78 7.09 -10.14
C LEU A 88 3.98 6.99 -8.62
N LEU A 89 2.90 6.73 -7.88
CA LEU A 89 2.96 6.61 -6.41
C LEU A 89 3.86 5.44 -5.98
N GLY A 90 3.66 4.26 -6.59
CA GLY A 90 4.46 3.08 -6.25
C GLY A 90 5.95 3.24 -6.60
N LEU A 91 6.28 3.79 -7.78
CA LEU A 91 7.67 4.05 -8.17
C LEU A 91 8.31 5.11 -7.28
N THR A 92 7.60 6.20 -6.99
CA THR A 92 8.09 7.27 -6.11
C THR A 92 8.48 6.71 -4.75
N GLY A 93 7.62 5.89 -4.13
CA GLY A 93 7.92 5.33 -2.82
C GLY A 93 9.10 4.35 -2.83
N LEU A 94 9.28 3.55 -3.89
CA LEU A 94 10.44 2.67 -4.03
C LEU A 94 11.74 3.45 -4.28
N VAL A 95 11.70 4.52 -5.08
CA VAL A 95 12.85 5.39 -5.30
C VAL A 95 13.26 6.09 -4.00
N CYS A 96 12.30 6.62 -3.24
CA CYS A 96 12.58 7.20 -1.93
C CYS A 96 13.17 6.18 -0.96
N LEU A 97 12.66 4.94 -0.94
CA LEU A 97 13.26 3.86 -0.15
C LEU A 97 14.71 3.59 -0.57
N ALA A 98 14.98 3.49 -1.87
CA ALA A 98 16.34 3.27 -2.36
C ALA A 98 17.27 4.40 -1.87
N VAL A 99 16.84 5.66 -2.00
CA VAL A 99 17.59 6.82 -1.50
C VAL A 99 17.83 6.74 0.00
N THR A 100 16.87 6.30 0.81
CA THR A 100 17.08 6.07 2.26
C THR A 100 18.18 5.04 2.54
N VAL A 101 18.28 3.99 1.72
CA VAL A 101 19.26 2.91 1.93
C VAL A 101 20.68 3.32 1.53
N VAL A 102 20.85 4.16 0.49
CA VAL A 102 22.17 4.57 -0.01
C VAL A 102 22.60 6.01 0.32
N GLY A 103 21.69 6.87 0.79
CA GLY A 103 21.92 8.32 0.92
C GLY A 103 22.32 8.81 2.32
N PRO A 104 22.97 10.00 2.43
CA PRO A 104 23.41 10.56 3.71
C PRO A 104 22.30 11.31 4.48
N ALA A 105 22.36 11.21 5.82
CA ALA A 105 21.75 11.99 6.92
C ALA A 105 20.28 12.47 6.88
N ALA A 106 19.66 12.73 5.73
CA ALA A 106 18.25 13.13 5.61
C ALA A 106 17.27 11.92 5.68
N ILE A 107 17.66 10.88 6.40
CA ILE A 107 17.01 9.55 6.46
C ILE A 107 15.51 9.70 6.76
N GLY A 108 15.12 10.52 7.75
CA GLY A 108 13.73 10.66 8.17
C GLY A 108 12.79 11.31 7.14
N ALA A 109 13.30 12.19 6.26
CA ALA A 109 12.47 12.79 5.21
C ALA A 109 12.20 11.78 4.09
N TRP A 110 13.22 11.04 3.69
CA TRP A 110 13.13 10.01 2.65
C TRP A 110 12.32 8.80 3.09
N GLU A 111 12.43 8.38 4.35
CA GLU A 111 11.55 7.36 4.95
C GLU A 111 10.08 7.75 4.86
N ARG A 112 9.74 8.99 5.21
CA ARG A 112 8.36 9.50 5.11
C ARG A 112 7.91 9.59 3.66
N ALA A 113 8.78 10.05 2.77
CA ALA A 113 8.52 10.09 1.33
C ALA A 113 8.34 8.69 0.71
N ALA A 114 8.93 7.64 1.29
CA ALA A 114 8.72 6.26 0.89
C ALA A 114 7.37 5.70 1.38
N VAL A 115 6.87 6.19 2.52
CA VAL A 115 5.65 5.71 3.18
C VAL A 115 4.39 6.41 2.68
N TYR A 116 4.40 7.74 2.53
CA TYR A 116 3.21 8.51 2.13
C TYR A 116 2.56 8.10 0.81
N PRO A 117 3.30 7.69 -0.23
CA PRO A 117 2.69 7.21 -1.47
C PRO A 117 1.78 6.00 -1.27
N ILE A 118 2.07 5.15 -0.27
CA ILE A 118 1.24 3.98 0.06
C ILE A 118 -0.14 4.44 0.53
N PHE A 119 -0.21 5.37 1.49
CA PHE A 119 -1.46 5.88 2.01
C PHE A 119 -2.23 6.71 0.96
N ALA A 120 -1.53 7.54 0.19
CA ALA A 120 -2.12 8.29 -0.91
C ALA A 120 -2.77 7.34 -1.93
N TRP A 121 -2.08 6.26 -2.28
CA TRP A 121 -2.60 5.25 -3.20
C TRP A 121 -3.80 4.49 -2.61
N GLN A 122 -3.76 4.12 -1.33
CA GLN A 122 -4.88 3.45 -0.64
C GLN A 122 -6.13 4.33 -0.63
N LEU A 123 -5.99 5.62 -0.30
CA LEU A 123 -7.12 6.58 -0.30
C LEU A 123 -7.68 6.80 -1.70
N MET A 124 -6.81 7.00 -2.69
CA MET A 124 -7.21 7.12 -4.09
C MET A 124 -7.97 5.88 -4.57
N THR A 125 -7.46 4.69 -4.26
CA THR A 125 -8.08 3.42 -4.63
C THR A 125 -9.43 3.22 -3.96
N ALA A 126 -9.53 3.56 -2.67
CA ALA A 126 -10.80 3.52 -1.95
C ALA A 126 -11.83 4.47 -2.60
N GLY A 127 -11.43 5.72 -2.90
CA GLY A 127 -12.27 6.69 -3.59
C GLY A 127 -12.75 6.16 -4.96
N TYR A 128 -11.83 5.67 -5.78
CA TYR A 128 -12.14 5.10 -7.09
C TYR A 128 -13.15 3.95 -7.02
N LEU A 129 -12.96 3.00 -6.09
CA LEU A 129 -13.85 1.86 -5.91
C LEU A 129 -15.23 2.27 -5.39
N LEU A 130 -15.30 3.29 -4.52
CA LEU A 130 -16.57 3.82 -4.01
C LEU A 130 -17.34 4.57 -5.10
N SER A 131 -16.69 5.42 -5.90
CA SER A 131 -17.33 6.15 -7.00
C SER A 131 -17.90 5.21 -8.07
N GLY A 132 -17.21 4.11 -8.38
CA GLY A 132 -17.73 3.12 -9.33
C GLY A 132 -19.01 2.40 -8.87
N ARG A 133 -19.19 2.21 -7.56
CA ARG A 133 -20.40 1.58 -7.00
C ARG A 133 -21.60 2.53 -7.02
N SER A 134 -21.39 3.82 -6.79
CA SER A 134 -22.44 4.84 -6.84
C SER A 134 -23.07 4.94 -8.23
N HIS A 135 -22.28 4.80 -9.30
CA HIS A 135 -22.81 4.77 -10.67
C HIS A 135 -23.62 3.51 -10.97
N ALA A 136 -23.24 2.36 -10.42
CA ALA A 136 -24.00 1.10 -10.60
C ALA A 136 -25.32 1.06 -9.81
N GLY A 137 -25.39 1.73 -8.65
CA GLY A 137 -26.60 1.80 -7.82
C GLY A 137 -27.65 2.80 -8.31
N SER A 138 -27.25 3.86 -9.00
CA SER A 138 -28.17 4.89 -9.52
C SER A 138 -28.94 4.46 -10.78
N GLY A 139 -28.50 3.41 -11.48
CA GLY A 139 -29.17 2.90 -12.68
C GLY A 139 -30.32 1.92 -12.41
N SER A 140 -30.51 1.49 -11.16
CA SER A 140 -31.43 0.40 -10.80
C SER A 140 -32.81 0.85 -10.35
N SER A 141 -33.12 2.16 -10.37
CA SER A 141 -34.41 2.72 -9.91
C SER A 141 -35.30 3.25 -11.04
N MET A 142 -35.07 2.83 -12.30
CA MET A 142 -35.87 3.26 -13.46
C MET A 142 -36.47 2.10 -14.28
N LEU A 143 -36.61 0.90 -13.70
CA LEU A 143 -37.36 -0.21 -14.27
C LEU A 143 -38.32 -0.76 -13.22
#